data_AF-A0A7L2R5F5-F1
#
_entry.id   AF-A0A7L2R5F5-F1
#
_cell.length_a   1.000
_cell.length_b   1.000
_cell.length_c   1.000
_cell.angle_alpha   90.00
_cell.angle_beta   90.00
_cell.angle_gamma   90.00
#
_symmetry.space_group_name_H-M   'P 1'
#
loop_
_entity.id
_entity.type
_entity.pdbx_description
1 polymer ?
#
loop_
_entity_poly.entity_id
_entity_poly.type
_entity_poly.pdbx_seq_one_letter_code
_entity_poly.pdbx_strand_id
1 'polypeptide(L)'
;SPADVTLDPDTANPFLILASDQRGVGRGDEWTSLPNNPERFDTEPCVLGSQGFAAGRHYWEVEVAEAGDWWAVGVAQESVRRKGVLNFTPQEGIWAV
;
A
#
# COMPACT_ATOMS: atom_id res chain seq x y z
N SER A 1 18.10 9.86 -0.57
CA SER A 1 18.35 9.56 0.85
C SER A 1 17.47 8.39 1.26
N PRO A 2 17.82 7.66 2.33
CA PRO A 2 16.89 6.74 2.98
C PRO A 2 15.62 7.52 3.35
N ALA A 3 14.47 6.99 2.99
CA ALA A 3 13.17 7.52 3.34
C ALA A 3 12.61 6.74 4.53
N ASP A 4 12.08 7.45 5.53
CA ASP A 4 11.32 6.83 6.62
C ASP A 4 9.88 6.64 6.15
N VAL A 5 9.58 5.44 5.65
CA VAL A 5 8.25 5.09 5.13
C VAL A 5 7.43 4.46 6.25
N THR A 6 6.26 5.04 6.51
CA THR A 6 5.21 4.48 7.37
C THR A 6 3.95 4.31 6.54
N LEU A 7 3.12 3.33 6.90
CA LEU A 7 1.90 2.98 6.19
C LEU A 7 0.71 3.79 6.69
N ASP A 8 -0.13 4.26 5.76
CA ASP A 8 -1.32 5.06 6.04
C ASP A 8 -2.55 4.17 6.27
N PRO A 9 -3.09 4.10 7.51
CA PRO A 9 -4.27 3.29 7.83
C PRO A 9 -5.55 3.71 7.09
N ASP A 10 -5.67 4.97 6.65
CA ASP A 10 -6.84 5.46 5.93
C ASP A 10 -6.86 4.99 4.48
N THR A 11 -5.71 4.57 3.95
CA THR A 11 -5.60 3.98 2.60
C THR A 11 -5.72 2.46 2.61
N ALA A 12 -5.41 1.81 3.73
CA ALA A 12 -5.30 0.36 3.82
C ALA A 12 -6.62 -0.36 3.50
N ASN A 13 -6.55 -1.32 2.59
CA ASN A 13 -7.68 -2.22 2.34
C ASN A 13 -8.08 -2.98 3.63
N PRO A 14 -9.39 -3.20 3.90
CA PRO A 14 -9.83 -3.85 5.14
C PRO A 14 -9.40 -5.32 5.31
N PHE A 15 -8.82 -5.93 4.28
CA PHE A 15 -8.24 -7.26 4.33
C PHE A 15 -6.77 -7.28 4.78
N LEU A 16 -6.16 -6.09 4.96
CA LEU A 16 -4.81 -5.94 5.47
C LEU A 16 -4.80 -5.64 6.98
N ILE A 17 -3.82 -6.20 7.68
CA ILE A 17 -3.54 -5.94 9.09
C ILE A 17 -2.22 -5.18 9.17
N LEU A 18 -2.26 -3.95 9.67
CA LEU A 18 -1.07 -3.14 9.89
C LEU A 18 -0.47 -3.43 11.27
N ALA A 19 0.86 -3.45 11.35
CA ALA A 19 1.56 -3.46 12.62
C ALA A 19 1.34 -2.14 13.37
N SER A 20 1.44 -2.18 14.71
CA SER A 20 1.18 -1.00 15.57
C SER A 20 2.13 0.17 15.31
N ASP A 21 3.33 -0.10 14.79
CA ASP A 21 4.32 0.90 14.43
C ASP A 21 4.18 1.42 12.99
N GLN A 22 3.16 0.94 12.26
CA GLN A 22 2.89 1.27 10.85
C GLN A 22 4.04 0.92 9.89
N ARG A 23 4.94 0.01 10.26
CA ARG A 23 6.04 -0.42 9.38
C ARG A 23 5.91 -1.87 8.90
N GLY A 24 4.90 -2.58 9.38
CA GLY A 24 4.57 -3.93 8.94
C GLY A 24 3.16 -4.02 8.39
N VAL A 25 2.96 -4.91 7.42
CA VAL A 25 1.65 -5.27 6.91
C VAL A 25 1.60 -6.77 6.66
N GLY A 26 0.47 -7.38 7.06
CA GLY A 26 0.15 -8.76 6.76
C GLY A 26 -1.27 -8.86 6.18
N ARG A 27 -1.56 -10.01 5.59
CA ARG A 27 -2.91 -10.36 5.15
C ARG A 27 -3.72 -10.85 6.35
N GLY A 28 -4.95 -10.37 6.50
CA GLY A 28 -5.90 -10.91 7.47
C GLY A 28 -6.62 -12.15 6.94
N ASP A 29 -7.29 -12.87 7.83
CA ASP A 29 -8.13 -14.02 7.47
C ASP A 29 -9.51 -13.59 6.95
N GLU A 30 -10.00 -12.45 7.41
CA GLU A 30 -11.32 -11.91 7.10
C GLU A 30 -11.26 -10.40 6.83
N TRP A 31 -12.28 -9.89 6.15
CA TRP A 31 -12.45 -8.46 5.93
C TRP A 31 -12.88 -7.78 7.23
N THR A 32 -12.08 -6.83 7.69
CA THR A 32 -12.43 -6.04 8.86
C THR A 32 -13.50 -4.99 8.53
N SER A 33 -14.33 -4.64 9.51
CA SER A 33 -15.33 -3.58 9.35
C SER A 33 -14.69 -2.21 9.52
N LEU A 34 -14.17 -1.66 8.42
CA LEU A 34 -13.61 -0.30 8.37
C LEU A 34 -14.51 0.64 7.56
N PRO A 35 -14.50 1.96 7.87
CA PRO A 35 -15.22 2.94 7.06
C PRO A 35 -14.73 2.95 5.61
N ASN A 36 -15.65 3.01 4.65
CA ASN A 36 -15.29 3.16 3.23
C ASN A 36 -15.06 4.64 2.87
N ASN A 37 -13.98 5.23 3.42
CA ASN A 37 -13.56 6.60 3.09
C ASN A 37 -12.93 6.67 1.68
N PRO A 38 -12.90 7.85 1.03
CA PRO A 38 -12.40 8.00 -0.35
C PRO A 38 -10.98 7.48 -0.58
N GLU A 39 -10.11 7.58 0.41
CA GLU A 39 -8.68 7.26 0.35
C GLU A 39 -8.42 5.75 0.38
N ARG A 40 -9.37 4.98 0.94
CA ARG A 40 -9.22 3.53 1.18
C ARG A 40 -9.29 2.72 -0.11
N PHE A 41 -8.35 1.79 -0.29
CA PHE A 41 -8.52 0.75 -1.31
C PHE A 41 -9.65 -0.20 -0.92
N ASP A 42 -10.71 -0.30 -1.72
CA ASP A 42 -11.88 -1.15 -1.39
C ASP A 42 -11.79 -2.59 -1.93
N THR A 43 -11.01 -2.79 -2.99
CA THR A 43 -10.97 -4.04 -3.76
C THR A 43 -9.59 -4.69 -3.68
N GLU A 44 -8.55 -3.96 -4.10
CA GLU A 44 -7.18 -4.48 -4.08
C GLU A 44 -6.60 -4.46 -2.66
N PRO A 45 -5.87 -5.52 -2.22
CA PRO A 45 -5.23 -5.58 -0.92
C PRO A 45 -3.97 -4.69 -0.89
N CYS A 46 -4.16 -3.38 -1.04
CA CYS A 46 -3.11 -2.37 -1.08
C CYS A 46 -3.20 -1.41 0.10
N VAL A 47 -2.06 -0.80 0.41
CA VAL A 47 -1.89 0.30 1.37
C VAL A 47 -0.79 1.22 0.82
N LEU A 48 -0.92 2.53 1.03
CA LEU A 48 0.13 3.50 0.66
C LEU A 48 0.98 3.89 1.87
N GLY A 49 2.14 4.47 1.57
CA GLY A 49 2.89 5.23 2.55
C GLY A 49 2.20 6.56 2.90
N SER A 50 2.36 7.01 4.13
CA SER A 50 1.76 8.23 4.69
C SER A 50 2.29 9.54 4.09
N GLN A 51 3.42 9.48 3.37
CA GLN A 51 4.07 10.65 2.78
C GLN A 51 4.42 10.37 1.31
N GLY A 52 4.07 11.32 0.43
CA GLY A 52 4.45 11.28 -0.98
C GLY A 52 5.80 11.95 -1.24
N PHE A 53 6.34 11.73 -2.45
CA PHE A 53 7.56 12.36 -2.92
C PHE A 53 7.28 13.22 -4.15
N ALA A 54 7.57 14.52 -4.10
CA ALA A 54 7.38 15.43 -5.23
C ALA A 54 8.63 15.54 -6.14
N ALA A 55 9.83 15.34 -5.58
CA ALA A 55 11.10 15.44 -6.30
C ALA A 55 12.23 14.72 -5.55
N GLY A 56 13.36 14.53 -6.22
CA GLY A 56 14.59 13.98 -5.62
C GLY A 56 14.77 12.48 -5.83
N ARG A 57 15.74 11.91 -5.11
CA ARG A 57 16.03 10.47 -5.11
C ARG A 57 15.82 9.91 -3.71
N HIS A 58 14.91 8.98 -3.59
CA HIS A 58 14.50 8.34 -2.34
C HIS A 58 14.73 6.83 -2.44
N TYR A 59 14.94 6.20 -1.30
CA TYR A 59 15.16 4.76 -1.21
C TYR A 59 14.59 4.26 0.11
N TRP A 60 13.98 3.08 0.08
CA TRP A 60 13.52 2.34 1.25
C TRP A 60 13.75 0.85 1.00
N GLU A 61 13.79 0.11 2.09
CA GLU A 61 13.95 -1.35 2.09
C GLU A 61 12.67 -1.97 2.62
N VAL A 62 12.30 -3.13 2.08
CA VAL A 62 11.16 -3.93 2.56
C VAL A 62 11.66 -5.33 2.81
N GLU A 63 11.45 -5.81 4.03
CA GLU A 63 11.66 -7.21 4.37
C GLU A 63 10.40 -8.00 3.98
N VAL A 64 10.59 -9.09 3.23
CA VAL A 64 9.50 -9.95 2.74
C VAL A 64 9.65 -11.34 3.36
N ALA A 65 8.52 -11.97 3.68
CA ALA A 65 8.52 -13.32 4.22
C ALA A 65 9.01 -14.33 3.16
N GLU A 66 9.86 -15.30 3.57
CA GLU A 66 10.44 -16.31 2.66
C GLU A 66 9.41 -17.29 2.07
N ALA A 67 8.22 -17.44 2.69
CA ALA A 67 7.23 -18.44 2.29
C ALA A 67 5.84 -17.84 2.08
N GLY A 68 5.32 -17.99 0.86
CA GLY A 68 3.92 -18.36 0.65
C GLY A 68 2.92 -17.33 0.13
N ASP A 69 3.26 -16.05 0.01
CA ASP A 69 2.28 -15.05 -0.43
C ASP A 69 2.75 -14.18 -1.61
N TRP A 70 1.76 -13.77 -2.41
CA TRP A 70 1.92 -12.76 -3.44
C TRP A 70 2.06 -11.40 -2.75
N TRP A 71 3.24 -10.81 -2.86
CA TRP A 71 3.48 -9.43 -2.48
C TRP A 71 3.85 -8.63 -3.73
N ALA A 72 3.60 -7.33 -3.67
CA ALA A 72 4.17 -6.39 -4.60
C ALA A 72 4.61 -5.15 -3.82
N VAL A 73 5.70 -4.53 -4.26
CA VAL A 73 6.19 -3.27 -3.69
C VAL A 73 6.50 -2.29 -4.80
N GLY A 74 6.25 -1.01 -4.55
CA GLY A 74 6.47 0.00 -5.58
C GLY A 74 6.03 1.39 -5.18
N VAL A 75 5.72 2.18 -6.20
CA VAL A 75 5.18 3.53 -6.07
C VAL A 75 3.90 3.66 -6.85
N ALA A 76 3.02 4.54 -6.38
CA ALA A 76 1.82 4.94 -7.09
C ALA A 76 1.72 6.46 -7.12
N GLN A 77 1.02 7.00 -8.12
CA GLN A 77 0.61 8.40 -8.10
C GLN A 77 -0.34 8.64 -6.91
N GLU A 78 -0.30 9.84 -6.32
CA GLU A 78 -1.24 10.23 -5.26
C GLU A 78 -2.70 10.06 -5.70
N SER A 79 -2.97 10.40 -6.97
CA SER A 79 -4.27 10.30 -7.63
C SER A 79 -4.65 8.89 -8.09
N VAL A 80 -3.88 7.85 -7.73
CA VAL A 80 -4.22 6.47 -8.10
C VAL A 80 -5.65 6.14 -7.66
N ARG A 81 -6.40 5.46 -8.54
CA ARG A 81 -7.76 5.06 -8.25
C ARG A 81 -7.79 4.14 -7.04
N ARG A 82 -8.71 4.41 -6.11
CA ARG A 82 -8.84 3.64 -4.85
C ARG A 82 -9.96 2.60 -4.89
N LYS A 83 -10.84 2.68 -5.88
CA LYS A 83 -12.09 1.92 -5.92
C LYS A 83 -12.15 0.98 -7.13
N GLY A 84 -12.60 -0.24 -6.89
CA GLY A 84 -12.70 -1.31 -7.89
C GLY A 84 -11.36 -1.94 -8.25
N VAL A 85 -11.40 -2.84 -9.24
CA VAL A 85 -10.23 -3.61 -9.70
C VAL A 85 -9.21 -2.70 -10.38
N LEU A 86 -7.94 -2.87 -10.01
CA LEU A 86 -6.80 -2.13 -10.58
C LEU A 86 -5.93 -3.02 -11.45
N ASN A 87 -5.34 -2.43 -12.48
CA ASN A 87 -4.22 -3.04 -13.18
C ASN A 87 -2.93 -2.38 -12.68
N PHE A 88 -1.95 -3.18 -12.28
CA PHE A 88 -0.66 -2.68 -11.79
C PHE A 88 0.22 -2.27 -12.98
N THR A 89 -0.13 -1.15 -13.61
CA THR A 89 0.56 -0.64 -14.81
C THR A 89 0.85 0.86 -14.70
N PRO A 90 1.86 1.36 -15.42
CA PRO A 90 2.16 2.78 -15.47
C PRO A 90 0.99 3.65 -15.95
N GLN A 91 0.10 3.10 -16.80
CA GLN A 91 -1.08 3.80 -17.30
C GLN A 91 -2.12 4.08 -16.20
N GLU A 92 -2.22 3.20 -15.20
CA GLU A 92 -3.02 3.41 -13.99
C GLU A 92 -2.24 4.19 -12.90
N GLY A 93 -1.02 4.64 -13.22
CA GLY A 93 -0.15 5.38 -12.30
C GLY A 93 0.50 4.50 -11.23
N ILE A 94 0.76 3.23 -11.54
CA ILE A 94 1.37 2.25 -10.61
C ILE A 94 2.66 1.68 -11.22
N TRP A 95 3.73 1.65 -10.43
CA TRP A 95 5.00 1.01 -10.76
C TRP A 95 5.42 0.11 -9.61
N ALA A 96 5.16 -1.18 -9.74
CA ALA A 96 5.44 -2.19 -8.72
C ALA A 96 6.12 -3.43 -9.30
N VAL A 97 6.81 -4.18 -8.45
CA VAL A 97 7.44 -5.49 -8.73
C VAL A 97 6.84 -6.58 -7.88
#